data_AF-A0A351GGQ5-F1
#
_entry.id   AF-A0A351GGQ5-F1
#
_cell.length_a   1.000
_cell.length_b   1.000
_cell.length_c   1.000
_cell.angle_alpha   90.00
_cell.angle_beta   90.00
_cell.angle_gamma   90.00
#
_symmetry.space_group_name_H-M   'P 1'
#
loop_
_entity.id
_entity.type
_entity.pdbx_description
1 polymer ?
#
loop_
_entity_poly.entity_id
_entity_poly.type
_entity_poly.pdbx_seq_one_letter_code
_entity_poly.pdbx_strand_id
1 'polypeptide(L)' 'MSKEITFYKYQGTGNDFVITSDLYDVTSEQVIQLCHRKYGIGADGLIV' A
#
# COMPACT_ATOMS: atom_id res chain seq x y z
N MET A 1 11.96 -1.51 -14.68
CA MET A 1 12.00 -0.05 -14.43
C MET A 1 11.24 0.22 -13.13
N SER A 2 11.76 1.08 -12.26
CA SER A 2 11.07 1.47 -11.02
C SER A 2 10.03 2.55 -11.33
N LYS A 3 8.79 2.35 -10.87
CA LYS A 3 7.72 3.35 -10.93
C LYS A 3 7.65 4.04 -9.57
N GLU A 4 7.80 5.35 -9.54
CA GLU A 4 7.50 6.14 -8.34
C GLU A 4 5.97 6.27 -8.20
N ILE A 5 5.48 6.12 -6.98
CA ILE A 5 4.06 6.25 -6.65
C ILE A 5 3.90 7.25 -5.52
N THR A 6 2.94 8.15 -5.64
CA THR A 6 2.52 8.99 -4.53
C THR A 6 1.51 8.21 -3.71
N PHE A 7 1.75 8.08 -2.42
CA PHE A 7 0.82 7.43 -1.52
C PHE A 7 0.67 8.21 -0.23
N TYR A 8 -0.44 7.97 0.45
CA TYR A 8 -0.71 8.48 1.78
C TYR A 8 -0.94 7.30 2.72
N LYS A 9 -0.49 7.45 3.97
CA LYS A 9 -0.73 6.45 5.01
C LYS A 9 -1.69 7.00 6.04
N TYR A 10 -2.79 6.30 6.26
CA TYR A 10 -3.81 6.64 7.24
C TYR A 10 -4.04 5.48 8.20
N GLN A 11 -4.54 5.79 9.39
CA GLN A 11 -4.96 4.77 10.35
C GLN A 11 -6.19 5.23 11.13
N GLY A 12 -7.01 4.27 11.54
CA GLY A 12 -8.12 4.47 12.45
C GLY A 12 -8.16 3.34 13.47
N THR A 13 -8.15 3.68 14.77
CA THR A 13 -8.20 2.68 15.86
C THR A 13 -7.16 1.57 15.77
N GLY A 14 -5.99 1.86 15.19
CA GLY A 14 -4.90 0.89 15.01
C GLY A 14 -4.97 0.07 13.71
N ASN A 15 -6.02 0.24 12.90
CA ASN A 15 -6.12 -0.34 11.57
C ASN A 15 -5.53 0.64 10.54
N ASP A 16 -4.46 0.25 9.83
CA ASP A 16 -3.71 1.13 8.94
C ASP A 16 -3.82 0.78 7.45
N PHE A 17 -3.88 1.81 6.59
CA PHE A 17 -4.03 1.65 5.15
C PHE A 17 -3.03 2.52 4.38
N VAL A 18 -2.52 1.98 3.27
CA VAL A 18 -1.89 2.74 2.19
C VAL A 18 -2.99 3.19 1.24
N ILE A 19 -2.99 4.46 0.84
CA ILE A 19 -3.99 5.04 -0.07
C ILE A 19 -3.27 5.69 -1.24
N THR A 20 -3.63 5.36 -2.49
CA THR A 20 -2.99 5.94 -3.68
C THR A 20 -3.89 5.85 -4.92
N SER A 21 -3.97 6.92 -5.70
CA SER A 21 -4.63 6.93 -7.00
C SER A 21 -3.73 6.48 -8.16
N ASP A 22 -2.46 6.19 -7.89
CA ASP A 22 -1.43 5.97 -8.94
C ASP A 22 -1.31 4.50 -9.36
N LEU A 23 -2.03 3.62 -8.68
CA LEU A 23 -2.05 2.18 -8.90
C LEU A 23 -3.41 1.76 -9.48
N TYR A 24 -3.36 1.03 -10.59
CA TYR A 24 -4.50 0.39 -11.23
C TYR A 24 -4.15 -1.08 -11.49
N ASP A 25 -5.13 -1.98 -11.46
CA ASP A 25 -4.96 -3.41 -11.73
C ASP A 25 -3.87 -4.10 -10.88
N VAL A 26 -3.79 -3.74 -9.59
CA VAL A 26 -2.83 -4.35 -8.65
C VAL A 26 -3.16 -5.81 -8.38
N THR A 27 -2.14 -6.67 -8.44
CA THR A 27 -2.28 -8.08 -8.06
C THR A 27 -2.19 -8.27 -6.55
N SER A 28 -2.74 -9.37 -6.04
CA SER A 28 -2.65 -9.73 -4.63
C SER A 28 -1.19 -9.82 -4.15
N GLU A 29 -0.28 -10.34 -4.95
CA GLU A 29 1.15 -10.41 -4.63
C GLU A 29 1.77 -9.02 -4.48
N GLN A 30 1.41 -8.07 -5.35
CA GLN A 30 1.87 -6.69 -5.24
C GLN A 30 1.35 -6.04 -3.96
N VAL A 31 0.08 -6.25 -3.61
CA VAL A 31 -0.50 -5.77 -2.36
C VAL A 31 0.22 -6.37 -1.15
N ILE A 32 0.50 -7.68 -1.16
CA ILE A 32 1.24 -8.35 -0.08
C ILE A 32 2.64 -7.74 0.09
N GLN A 33 3.36 -7.48 -1.01
CA GLN A 33 4.68 -6.86 -0.95
C GLN A 33 4.62 -5.43 -0.41
N LEU A 34 3.66 -4.62 -0.89
CA LEU A 34 3.45 -3.25 -0.43
C LEU A 34 3.10 -3.19 1.06
N CYS A 35 2.21 -4.06 1.53
CA CYS A 35 1.76 -4.11 2.92
C CYS A 35 2.75 -4.81 3.88
N HIS A 36 3.84 -5.39 3.39
CA HIS A 36 4.81 -6.08 4.25
C HIS A 36 5.52 -5.11 5.20
N ARG A 37 5.33 -5.24 6.52
CA ARG A 37 5.77 -4.26 7.53
C ARG A 37 7.28 -3.98 7.63
N LYS A 38 8.14 -4.88 7.13
CA LYS A 38 9.60 -4.72 7.17
C LYS A 38 10.25 -4.36 5.84
N TYR A 39 9.61 -4.72 4.73
CA TYR A 39 10.22 -4.68 3.39
C TYR A 39 9.36 -3.89 2.39
N GLY A 40 8.12 -3.57 2.75
CA GLY A 40 7.24 -2.63 2.06
C GLY A 40 6.93 -1.42 2.94
N ILE A 41 5.81 -0.76 2.67
CA ILE A 41 5.33 0.41 3.42
C ILE A 41 4.81 -0.01 4.81
N GLY A 42 4.19 -1.19 4.88
CA GLY A 42 3.60 -1.73 6.09
C GLY A 42 2.22 -1.15 6.39
N ALA A 43 1.17 -1.95 6.15
CA ALA A 43 -0.22 -1.59 6.44
C ALA A 43 -1.07 -2.86 6.54
N ASP A 44 -2.29 -2.74 7.08
CA ASP A 44 -3.30 -3.80 7.05
C ASP A 44 -3.96 -3.94 5.67
N GLY A 45 -4.00 -2.87 4.87
CA GLY A 45 -4.55 -2.90 3.52
C GLY A 45 -4.12 -1.76 2.59
N LEU A 46 -4.57 -1.85 1.34
CA LEU A 46 -4.39 -0.86 0.28
C LEU A 46 -5.77 -0.37 -0.20
N ILE A 47 -5.92 0.95 -0.35
CA ILE A 47 -7.08 1.60 -0.98
C ILE A 47 -6.55 2.31 -2.23
N VAL A 48 -7.19 2.05 -3.38
CA VAL A 48 -6.85 2.67 -4.67
C VAL A 48 -8.00 3.51 -5.20
#